data_AF-D0P3Q8-F1
#
_entry.id   AF-D0P3Q8-F1
#
_cell.length_a   1.000
_cell.length_b   1.000
_cell.length_c   1.000
_cell.angle_alpha   90.00
_cell.angle_beta   90.00
_cell.angle_gamma   90.00
#
_symmetry.space_group_name_H-M   'P 1'
#
loop_
_entity.id
_entity.type
_entity.pdbx_description
1 polymer ?
#
loop_
_entity_poly.entity_id
_entity_poly.type
_entity_poly.pdbx_seq_one_letter_code
_entity_poly.pdbx_strand_id
1 'polypeptide(L)'
;MMSKKAQLVGVVLVLAIIGAIVGVMVVRKASSSASESSGTASSGSGAGVSSSDNDSTTTGSTGGKSSVSKKKKKTTSGSGSSTGSITSDPTSAKYTLSAFAIGDWGTTVTQDSCCTRSSTYNDYDVNAEDIVANLMDQQVSAASAPPKCVLSHGDNFYWTGIDSEGSRDSRFTATFEKKYGGDNIKNVPWVNVLGNHDYGGASYICADDKGLAACSSAEELVKALSNKFQWQSDYTSPNDNRWILKDHFYVYSIEDKDSGVSIDIFNVDAGDASTHGAQQTCCQCYGYAEGSDKKCKNVARGDKLCSGGDTEMFDACFDKFAEWGDDSRKQLAKEVAASKATWKILQYHTADDSWTFAESFKSTKAGGVATKHCWYIPLDGGEGKEC
;
A
#
# COMPACT_ATOMS: atom_id res chain seq x y z
N MET A 1 -18.33 -10.74 -48.74
CA MET A 1 -19.08 -11.95 -48.33
C MET A 1 -18.08 -13.08 -48.13
N MET A 2 -17.83 -13.51 -46.88
CA MET A 2 -16.93 -14.64 -46.61
C MET A 2 -17.58 -15.95 -47.05
N SER A 3 -16.80 -16.87 -47.63
CA SER A 3 -17.34 -18.14 -48.12
C SER A 3 -17.84 -19.01 -46.97
N LYS A 4 -18.89 -19.81 -47.20
CA LYS A 4 -19.48 -20.71 -46.18
C LYS A 4 -18.45 -21.65 -45.53
N LYS A 5 -17.35 -21.97 -46.22
CA LYS A 5 -16.25 -22.77 -45.67
C LYS A 5 -15.44 -22.01 -44.61
N ALA A 6 -15.24 -20.70 -44.77
CA ALA A 6 -14.52 -19.87 -43.80
C ALA A 6 -15.33 -19.66 -42.51
N GLN A 7 -16.67 -19.56 -42.61
CA GLN A 7 -17.54 -19.48 -41.43
C GLN A 7 -17.55 -20.78 -40.62
N LEU A 8 -17.59 -21.94 -41.29
CA LEU A 8 -17.55 -23.24 -40.62
C LEU A 8 -16.22 -23.48 -39.90
N VAL A 9 -15.09 -23.10 -40.50
CA VAL A 9 -13.77 -23.21 -39.85
C VAL A 9 -13.65 -22.27 -38.65
N GLY A 10 -14.18 -21.04 -38.75
CA GLY A 10 -14.22 -20.10 -37.63
C GLY A 10 -15.04 -20.61 -36.44
N VAL A 11 -16.21 -21.20 -36.69
CA VAL A 11 -17.08 -21.74 -35.62
C VAL A 11 -16.44 -22.97 -34.95
N VAL A 12 -15.80 -23.85 -35.71
CA VAL A 12 -15.11 -25.04 -35.15
C VAL A 12 -13.92 -24.62 -34.28
N LEU A 13 -13.16 -23.60 -34.68
CA LEU A 13 -12.04 -23.08 -33.88
C LEU A 13 -12.51 -22.44 -32.58
N VAL A 14 -13.59 -21.65 -32.62
CA VAL A 14 -14.15 -21.03 -31.40
C VAL A 14 -14.66 -22.09 -30.43
N LEU A 15 -15.34 -23.13 -30.91
CA LEU A 15 -15.82 -24.23 -30.07
C LEU A 15 -14.68 -25.06 -29.47
N ALA A 16 -13.59 -25.27 -30.21
CA ALA A 16 -12.41 -25.96 -29.70
C ALA A 16 -11.70 -25.17 -28.59
N ILE A 17 -11.61 -23.84 -28.72
CA ILE A 17 -11.02 -22.96 -27.70
C ILE A 17 -11.87 -22.96 -26.43
N ILE A 18 -13.20 -22.86 -26.56
CA ILE A 18 -14.12 -22.92 -25.40
C ILE A 18 -14.03 -24.29 -24.72
N GLY A 19 -13.95 -25.39 -25.48
CA GLY A 19 -13.78 -26.74 -24.93
C GLY A 19 -12.49 -26.92 -24.15
N ALA A 20 -11.37 -26.34 -24.61
CA ALA A 20 -10.08 -26.38 -23.91
C ALA A 20 -10.10 -25.59 -22.60
N ILE A 21 -10.74 -24.42 -22.57
CA ILE A 21 -10.84 -23.58 -21.37
C ILE A 21 -11.67 -24.28 -20.29
N VAL A 22 -12.82 -24.87 -20.66
CA VAL A 22 -13.67 -25.62 -19.71
C VAL A 22 -12.95 -26.87 -19.19
N GLY A 23 -12.19 -27.57 -20.05
CA GLY A 23 -11.39 -28.74 -19.65
C GLY A 23 -10.34 -28.41 -18.59
N VAL A 24 -9.63 -27.28 -18.73
CA VAL A 24 -8.60 -26.84 -17.77
C VAL A 24 -9.22 -26.45 -16.41
N MET A 25 -10.40 -25.83 -16.40
CA MET A 25 -11.08 -25.47 -15.15
C MET A 25 -11.61 -26.68 -14.38
N VAL A 26 -12.05 -27.74 -15.08
CA VAL A 26 -12.56 -28.97 -14.45
C VAL A 26 -11.42 -29.80 -13.85
N VAL A 27 -10.24 -29.85 -14.48
CA VAL A 27 -9.07 -30.58 -13.96
C VAL A 27 -8.48 -29.91 -12.71
N ARG A 28 -8.49 -28.57 -12.63
CA ARG A 28 -8.01 -27.85 -11.44
C ARG A 28 -8.91 -28.03 -10.21
N LYS A 29 -10.22 -28.26 -10.40
CA LYS A 29 -11.16 -28.49 -9.29
C LYS A 29 -11.03 -29.90 -8.68
N ALA A 30 -10.39 -30.84 -9.37
CA ALA A 30 -10.28 -32.24 -8.93
C ALA A 30 -9.02 -32.56 -8.09
N SER A 31 -8.05 -31.64 -7.94
CA SER A 31 -6.71 -31.98 -7.42
C SER A 31 -6.25 -31.24 -6.14
N SER A 32 -7.13 -30.72 -5.29
CA SER A 32 -6.70 -30.14 -4.00
C SER A 32 -7.31 -30.84 -2.79
N SER A 33 -6.81 -32.04 -2.49
CA SER A 33 -6.82 -32.61 -1.14
C SER A 33 -5.53 -33.42 -0.90
N ALA A 34 -4.51 -32.77 -0.35
CA ALA A 34 -3.45 -33.43 0.42
C ALA A 34 -2.68 -32.38 1.21
N SER A 35 -2.86 -32.41 2.52
CA SER A 35 -1.99 -31.79 3.52
C SER A 35 -0.69 -32.59 3.64
N GLU A 36 0.47 -31.95 3.55
CA GLU A 36 1.66 -32.38 4.28
C GLU A 36 2.44 -31.19 4.82
N SER A 37 2.59 -31.21 6.14
CA SER A 37 3.52 -30.41 6.92
C SER A 37 4.92 -31.00 6.82
N SER A 38 5.93 -30.20 6.53
CA SER A 38 7.27 -30.41 7.09
C SER A 38 7.98 -29.08 7.24
N GLY A 39 8.30 -28.76 8.49
CA GLY A 39 9.13 -27.62 8.82
C GLY A 39 10.61 -27.93 8.58
N THR A 40 11.38 -26.89 8.31
CA THR A 40 12.82 -26.89 8.61
C THR A 40 13.23 -25.49 9.03
N ALA A 41 13.85 -25.42 10.20
CA ALA A 41 14.28 -24.19 10.85
C ALA A 41 15.72 -23.81 10.46
N SER A 42 15.95 -22.49 10.43
CA SER A 42 17.14 -21.74 10.86
C SER A 42 18.50 -21.97 10.18
N SER A 43 19.08 -20.85 9.71
CA SER A 43 20.47 -20.51 10.02
C SER A 43 20.68 -18.99 10.05
N GLY A 44 20.41 -18.37 11.21
CA GLY A 44 20.87 -17.03 11.54
C GLY A 44 22.26 -17.09 12.18
N SER A 45 23.23 -16.42 11.57
CA SER A 45 24.59 -16.27 12.12
C SER A 45 24.61 -15.07 13.07
N GLY A 46 24.63 -15.34 14.38
CA GLY A 46 24.82 -14.33 15.43
C GLY A 46 26.29 -14.28 15.86
N ALA A 47 26.92 -13.12 15.68
CA ALA A 47 28.21 -12.79 16.28
C ALA A 47 28.03 -12.55 17.78
N GLY A 48 28.90 -13.19 18.57
CA GLY A 48 28.84 -13.18 20.03
C GLY A 48 29.40 -11.90 20.66
N VAL A 49 28.93 -11.64 21.88
CA VAL A 49 29.69 -10.93 22.91
C VAL A 49 29.47 -11.64 24.23
N SER A 50 30.58 -11.93 24.91
CA SER A 50 30.71 -12.70 26.14
C SER A 50 30.62 -11.81 27.38
N SER A 51 30.03 -12.34 28.46
CA SER A 51 30.42 -12.17 29.87
C SER A 51 29.50 -13.10 30.68
N SER A 52 29.99 -14.23 31.18
CA SER A 52 30.71 -14.40 32.45
C SER A 52 29.86 -13.97 33.65
N ASP A 53 29.26 -14.95 34.35
CA ASP A 53 29.60 -15.25 35.74
C ASP A 53 28.80 -16.46 36.29
N ASN A 54 29.57 -17.48 36.71
CA ASN A 54 29.50 -18.28 37.96
C ASN A 54 28.20 -18.23 38.81
N ASP A 55 27.79 -19.25 39.57
CA ASP A 55 28.30 -20.57 39.96
C ASP A 55 27.28 -21.14 40.96
N SER A 56 27.15 -22.48 41.00
CA SER A 56 26.63 -23.30 42.11
C SER A 56 25.13 -23.11 42.51
N THR A 57 24.38 -24.09 43.01
CA THR A 57 24.74 -25.28 43.79
C THR A 57 23.70 -26.39 43.58
N THR A 58 24.25 -27.59 43.69
CA THR A 58 23.79 -28.97 43.67
C THR A 58 22.72 -29.42 44.69
N THR A 59 22.20 -30.63 44.41
CA THR A 59 21.73 -31.71 45.34
C THR A 59 20.37 -31.53 46.03
N GLY A 60 19.54 -32.56 46.22
CA GLY A 60 19.75 -34.00 46.06
C GLY A 60 18.47 -34.80 46.34
N SER A 61 18.53 -36.05 45.91
CA SER A 61 17.49 -37.07 45.74
C SER A 61 16.87 -37.69 47.00
N THR A 62 15.91 -38.58 46.72
CA THR A 62 15.35 -39.72 47.49
C THR A 62 14.11 -39.41 48.33
N GLY A 63 13.03 -40.19 48.38
CA GLY A 63 12.72 -41.54 47.90
C GLY A 63 11.79 -42.18 48.94
N GLY A 64 10.56 -42.59 48.59
CA GLY A 64 9.66 -43.24 49.55
C GLY A 64 8.30 -43.64 48.98
N LYS A 65 8.10 -44.95 48.78
CA LYS A 65 6.82 -45.58 48.41
C LYS A 65 5.85 -45.61 49.59
N SER A 66 4.57 -45.37 49.37
CA SER A 66 3.46 -46.15 49.97
C SER A 66 2.09 -45.81 49.39
N SER A 67 1.23 -46.83 49.44
CA SER A 67 0.02 -47.08 48.67
C SER A 67 -1.27 -46.41 49.16
N VAL A 68 -2.10 -46.04 48.17
CA VAL A 68 -3.58 -46.11 48.09
C VAL A 68 -4.41 -45.42 49.17
N SER A 69 -5.20 -44.43 48.74
CA SER A 69 -6.58 -44.22 49.19
C SER A 69 -7.36 -43.41 48.14
N LYS A 70 -8.28 -44.07 47.44
CA LYS A 70 -9.25 -43.46 46.53
C LYS A 70 -10.16 -42.50 47.29
N LYS A 71 -10.20 -41.22 46.91
CA LYS A 71 -11.36 -40.35 47.12
C LYS A 71 -11.73 -39.66 45.81
N LYS A 72 -12.87 -40.10 45.25
CA LYS A 72 -13.63 -39.42 44.19
C LYS A 72 -13.82 -37.94 44.57
N LYS A 73 -13.38 -37.02 43.72
CA LYS A 73 -13.92 -35.65 43.70
C LYS A 73 -14.15 -35.21 42.25
N LYS A 74 -15.41 -35.43 41.85
CA LYS A 74 -16.23 -34.70 40.87
C LYS A 74 -15.44 -33.79 39.89
N THR A 75 -15.14 -34.33 38.71
CA THR A 75 -14.83 -33.55 37.50
C THR A 75 -16.13 -32.91 37.03
N THR A 76 -16.22 -31.59 37.16
CA THR A 76 -17.20 -30.78 36.43
C THR A 76 -16.57 -30.45 35.08
N SER A 77 -17.09 -31.08 34.03
CA SER A 77 -16.72 -30.83 32.65
C SER A 77 -17.21 -29.42 32.25
N GLY A 78 -16.33 -28.42 32.35
CA GLY A 78 -16.52 -27.11 31.75
C GLY A 78 -16.01 -27.13 30.32
N SER A 79 -16.80 -27.72 29.41
CA SER A 79 -16.61 -27.56 27.97
C SER A 79 -17.20 -26.22 27.56
N GLY A 80 -16.42 -25.38 26.87
CA GLY A 80 -16.93 -24.11 26.36
C GLY A 80 -15.86 -23.17 25.82
N SER A 81 -14.81 -23.68 25.17
CA SER A 81 -14.05 -22.85 24.23
C SER A 81 -14.86 -22.81 22.94
N SER A 82 -15.71 -21.80 22.77
CA SER A 82 -16.38 -21.52 21.50
C SER A 82 -15.36 -20.96 20.51
N THR A 83 -14.49 -21.82 19.98
CA THR A 83 -13.86 -21.57 18.69
C THR A 83 -14.97 -21.72 17.66
N GLY A 84 -15.65 -20.62 17.34
CA GLY A 84 -16.63 -20.58 16.26
C GLY A 84 -15.93 -20.98 14.97
N SER A 85 -16.19 -22.19 14.48
CA SER A 85 -15.77 -22.59 13.15
C SER A 85 -16.47 -21.66 12.17
N ILE A 86 -15.72 -20.96 11.32
CA ILE A 86 -16.29 -20.19 10.22
C ILE A 86 -17.00 -21.19 9.29
N THR A 87 -18.33 -21.21 9.34
CA THR A 87 -19.17 -22.14 8.56
C THR A 87 -19.70 -21.54 7.26
N SER A 88 -19.45 -20.25 7.01
CA SER A 88 -19.90 -19.55 5.80
C SER A 88 -18.86 -19.65 4.70
N ASP A 89 -19.27 -20.10 3.51
CA ASP A 89 -18.46 -20.01 2.30
C ASP A 89 -18.34 -18.53 1.88
N PRO A 90 -17.16 -17.90 1.95
CA PRO A 90 -16.98 -16.49 1.61
C PRO A 90 -17.27 -16.19 0.13
N THR A 91 -17.31 -17.20 -0.73
CA THR A 91 -17.69 -17.04 -2.15
C THR A 91 -19.20 -16.93 -2.36
N SER A 92 -19.99 -17.32 -1.35
CA SER A 92 -21.45 -17.16 -1.32
C SER A 92 -21.90 -15.88 -0.61
N ALA A 93 -20.97 -15.18 0.04
CA ALA A 93 -21.26 -13.93 0.73
C ALA A 93 -21.67 -12.85 -0.28
N LYS A 94 -22.81 -12.20 -0.01
CA LYS A 94 -23.23 -11.00 -0.73
C LYS A 94 -22.74 -9.79 0.03
N TYR A 95 -21.76 -9.10 -0.52
CA TYR A 95 -21.30 -7.83 0.01
C TYR A 95 -22.26 -6.73 -0.45
N THR A 96 -22.72 -5.89 0.46
CA THR A 96 -23.63 -4.77 0.17
C THR A 96 -22.87 -3.47 -0.06
N LEU A 97 -21.58 -3.45 0.26
CA LEU A 97 -20.72 -2.29 0.20
C LEU A 97 -19.30 -2.73 -0.18
N SER A 98 -18.66 -2.00 -1.08
CA SER A 98 -17.32 -2.28 -1.56
C SER A 98 -16.57 -1.00 -1.90
N ALA A 99 -15.25 -1.10 -1.95
CA ALA A 99 -14.34 -0.08 -2.45
C ALA A 99 -13.19 -0.80 -3.18
N PHE A 100 -12.57 -0.12 -4.15
CA PHE A 100 -11.27 -0.56 -4.65
C PHE A 100 -10.15 -0.03 -3.78
N ALA A 101 -8.99 -0.68 -3.84
CA ALA A 101 -7.76 -0.24 -3.19
C ALA A 101 -6.62 -0.35 -4.20
N ILE A 102 -5.87 0.73 -4.37
CA ILE A 102 -4.72 0.81 -5.26
C ILE A 102 -3.66 1.74 -4.65
N GLY A 103 -2.39 1.50 -4.92
CA GLY A 103 -1.26 2.36 -4.56
C GLY A 103 -0.22 2.28 -5.67
N ASP A 104 0.72 3.22 -5.69
CA ASP A 104 1.89 3.15 -6.57
C ASP A 104 1.54 3.06 -8.08
N TRP A 105 0.47 3.74 -8.48
CA TRP A 105 -0.16 3.52 -9.79
C TRP A 105 0.23 4.56 -10.84
N GLY A 106 0.61 5.78 -10.41
CA GLY A 106 0.70 6.93 -11.30
C GLY A 106 1.97 6.98 -12.13
N THR A 107 1.95 6.37 -13.31
CA THR A 107 3.15 6.27 -14.16
C THR A 107 3.70 7.64 -14.60
N THR A 108 4.95 7.66 -15.04
CA THR A 108 5.54 8.82 -15.72
C THR A 108 4.85 9.09 -17.06
N VAL A 109 4.72 10.36 -17.43
CA VAL A 109 4.09 10.76 -18.71
C VAL A 109 4.78 10.20 -19.97
N THR A 110 6.05 9.84 -19.86
CA THR A 110 6.90 9.25 -20.90
C THR A 110 6.94 7.72 -20.87
N GLN A 111 6.27 7.08 -19.90
CA GLN A 111 6.32 5.63 -19.64
C GLN A 111 7.78 5.10 -19.51
N ASP A 112 8.69 5.92 -19.01
CA ASP A 112 10.11 5.60 -18.88
C ASP A 112 10.48 4.98 -17.51
N SER A 113 9.57 5.11 -16.54
CA SER A 113 9.85 5.07 -15.11
C SER A 113 10.50 3.79 -14.60
N CYS A 114 9.80 2.66 -14.57
CA CYS A 114 10.29 1.45 -13.88
C CYS A 114 10.95 0.44 -14.83
N CYS A 115 10.52 0.46 -16.09
CA CYS A 115 10.84 -0.56 -17.06
C CYS A 115 12.33 -0.57 -17.43
N THR A 116 12.90 0.59 -17.72
CA THR A 116 14.29 0.69 -18.21
C THR A 116 15.36 0.39 -17.17
N ARG A 117 15.02 0.46 -15.87
CA ARG A 117 15.93 0.15 -14.75
C ARG A 117 16.02 -1.35 -14.45
N SER A 118 15.07 -2.14 -14.94
CA SER A 118 15.12 -3.60 -14.86
C SER A 118 15.60 -4.18 -16.20
N SER A 119 16.44 -5.21 -16.17
CA SER A 119 16.81 -5.94 -17.39
C SER A 119 15.73 -6.93 -17.85
N THR A 120 14.65 -7.11 -17.08
CA THR A 120 13.64 -8.13 -17.30
C THR A 120 12.23 -7.58 -17.51
N TYR A 121 12.07 -6.26 -17.71
CA TYR A 121 10.77 -5.68 -17.95
C TYR A 121 10.16 -6.15 -19.28
N ASN A 122 8.84 -6.08 -19.39
CA ASN A 122 8.13 -6.35 -20.64
C ASN A 122 6.97 -5.37 -20.87
N ASP A 123 6.17 -5.64 -21.90
CA ASP A 123 5.05 -4.79 -22.29
C ASP A 123 3.96 -4.68 -21.20
N TYR A 124 3.80 -5.68 -20.32
CA TYR A 124 2.86 -5.59 -19.20
C TYR A 124 3.29 -4.53 -18.19
N ASP A 125 4.59 -4.42 -17.90
CA ASP A 125 5.12 -3.40 -16.99
C ASP A 125 4.92 -1.99 -17.55
N VAL A 126 5.20 -1.80 -18.85
CA VAL A 126 5.05 -0.51 -19.54
C VAL A 126 3.60 -0.03 -19.54
N ASN A 127 2.66 -0.96 -19.66
CA ASN A 127 1.22 -0.69 -19.78
C ASN A 127 0.45 -1.02 -18.50
N ALA A 128 1.13 -1.20 -17.36
CA ALA A 128 0.50 -1.68 -16.12
C ALA A 128 -0.66 -0.79 -15.68
N GLU A 129 -0.48 0.54 -15.71
CA GLU A 129 -1.52 1.51 -15.36
C GLU A 129 -2.74 1.39 -16.30
N ASP A 130 -2.54 1.31 -17.62
CA ASP A 130 -3.63 1.16 -18.60
C ASP A 130 -4.39 -0.15 -18.39
N ILE A 131 -3.68 -1.25 -18.13
CA ILE A 131 -4.26 -2.57 -17.90
C ILE A 131 -5.08 -2.57 -16.62
N VAL A 132 -4.52 -2.06 -15.51
CA VAL A 132 -5.21 -1.99 -14.22
C VAL A 132 -6.43 -1.06 -14.31
N ALA A 133 -6.31 0.10 -14.96
CA ALA A 133 -7.43 1.01 -15.16
C ALA A 133 -8.57 0.35 -15.96
N ASN A 134 -8.25 -0.39 -17.01
CA ASN A 134 -9.23 -1.13 -17.80
C ASN A 134 -9.91 -2.25 -16.99
N LEU A 135 -9.13 -3.00 -16.21
CA LEU A 135 -9.67 -4.05 -15.33
C LEU A 135 -10.58 -3.45 -14.26
N MET A 136 -10.17 -2.37 -13.61
CA MET A 136 -11.00 -1.68 -12.62
C MET A 136 -12.32 -1.22 -13.23
N ASP A 137 -12.31 -0.61 -14.42
CA ASP A 137 -13.54 -0.21 -15.13
C ASP A 137 -14.49 -1.38 -15.37
N GLN A 138 -13.98 -2.52 -15.85
CA GLN A 138 -14.80 -3.72 -16.03
C GLN A 138 -15.36 -4.25 -14.70
N GLN A 139 -14.55 -4.21 -13.64
CA GLN A 139 -14.93 -4.74 -12.33
C GLN A 139 -15.97 -3.88 -11.60
N VAL A 140 -16.08 -2.57 -11.89
CA VAL A 140 -17.15 -1.73 -11.33
C VAL A 140 -18.53 -2.33 -11.61
N SER A 141 -18.74 -2.82 -12.84
CA SER A 141 -20.02 -3.36 -13.29
C SER A 141 -20.17 -4.87 -13.05
N ALA A 142 -19.07 -5.60 -12.88
CA ALA A 142 -19.10 -7.05 -12.60
C ALA A 142 -19.25 -7.38 -11.11
N ALA A 143 -18.92 -6.45 -10.21
CA ALA A 143 -18.98 -6.66 -8.77
C ALA A 143 -20.43 -6.81 -8.27
N SER A 144 -20.62 -7.67 -7.26
CA SER A 144 -21.93 -7.87 -6.60
C SER A 144 -22.45 -6.60 -5.91
N ALA A 145 -21.55 -5.76 -5.43
CA ALA A 145 -21.78 -4.37 -5.07
C ALA A 145 -20.77 -3.50 -5.83
N PRO A 146 -21.21 -2.54 -6.65
CA PRO A 146 -20.32 -1.57 -7.28
C PRO A 146 -19.55 -0.76 -6.23
N PRO A 147 -18.25 -0.51 -6.45
CA PRO A 147 -17.41 0.23 -5.50
C PRO A 147 -17.94 1.64 -5.29
N LYS A 148 -18.05 2.06 -4.03
CA LYS A 148 -18.46 3.42 -3.66
C LYS A 148 -17.32 4.43 -3.79
N CYS A 149 -16.08 3.96 -3.76
CA CYS A 149 -14.87 4.75 -3.94
C CYS A 149 -13.67 3.87 -4.33
N VAL A 150 -12.58 4.52 -4.71
CA VAL A 150 -11.23 3.96 -4.80
C VAL A 150 -10.40 4.53 -3.66
N LEU A 151 -9.78 3.68 -2.87
CA LEU A 151 -8.78 4.05 -1.86
C LEU A 151 -7.41 4.10 -2.56
N SER A 152 -6.91 5.31 -2.82
CA SER A 152 -5.58 5.53 -3.40
C SER A 152 -4.55 5.73 -2.29
N HIS A 153 -3.63 4.77 -2.14
CA HIS A 153 -2.65 4.70 -1.06
C HIS A 153 -1.40 5.56 -1.31
N GLY A 154 -1.48 6.56 -2.19
CA GLY A 154 -0.36 7.45 -2.48
C GLY A 154 0.56 6.94 -3.59
N ASP A 155 1.60 7.74 -3.82
CA ASP A 155 2.45 7.69 -5.01
C ASP A 155 1.61 7.79 -6.29
N ASN A 156 0.80 8.85 -6.28
CA ASN A 156 -0.17 9.16 -7.32
C ASN A 156 0.51 9.67 -8.60
N PHE A 157 1.72 10.22 -8.52
CA PHE A 157 2.45 10.77 -9.67
C PHE A 157 3.97 10.56 -9.58
N TYR A 158 4.46 9.48 -10.21
CA TYR A 158 5.89 9.21 -10.29
C TYR A 158 6.64 10.13 -11.27
N TRP A 159 7.88 10.54 -11.03
CA TRP A 159 8.72 10.29 -9.84
C TRP A 159 8.69 11.41 -8.80
N THR A 160 8.17 12.58 -9.18
CA THR A 160 8.39 13.84 -8.46
C THR A 160 7.10 14.59 -8.17
N GLY A 161 5.95 13.93 -8.32
CA GLY A 161 4.66 14.54 -8.06
C GLY A 161 4.24 15.48 -9.18
N ILE A 162 3.69 16.63 -8.77
CA ILE A 162 3.41 17.78 -9.64
C ILE A 162 4.55 18.78 -9.49
N ASP A 163 5.20 19.22 -10.56
CA ASP A 163 6.41 20.05 -10.47
C ASP A 163 6.13 21.57 -10.46
N SER A 164 4.97 21.97 -10.94
CA SER A 164 4.50 23.35 -10.92
C SER A 164 3.00 23.42 -11.07
N GLU A 165 2.40 24.52 -10.61
CA GLU A 165 0.98 24.82 -10.84
C GLU A 165 0.62 24.75 -12.34
N GLY A 166 1.46 25.31 -13.21
CA GLY A 166 1.25 25.30 -14.66
C GLY A 166 1.31 23.90 -15.30
N SER A 167 1.96 22.93 -14.65
CA SER A 167 2.02 21.53 -15.10
C SER A 167 0.95 20.63 -14.48
N ARG A 168 0.24 21.10 -13.45
CA ARG A 168 -0.73 20.31 -12.67
C ARG A 168 -1.77 19.65 -13.57
N ASP A 169 -2.53 20.45 -14.31
CA ASP A 169 -3.70 19.96 -15.04
C ASP A 169 -3.31 19.00 -16.18
N SER A 170 -2.18 19.25 -16.85
CA SER A 170 -1.68 18.35 -17.89
C SER A 170 -1.19 17.02 -17.29
N ARG A 171 -0.58 17.06 -16.10
CA ARG A 171 -0.15 15.85 -15.39
C ARG A 171 -1.32 14.99 -14.93
N PHE A 172 -2.34 15.60 -14.31
CA PHE A 172 -3.60 14.94 -13.97
C PHE A 172 -4.30 14.37 -15.21
N THR A 173 -4.35 15.14 -16.30
CA THR A 173 -4.96 14.68 -17.55
C THR A 173 -4.28 13.42 -18.07
N ALA A 174 -2.95 13.41 -18.10
CA ALA A 174 -2.16 12.31 -18.67
C ALA A 174 -2.21 11.03 -17.81
N THR A 175 -2.10 11.17 -16.49
CA THR A 175 -1.87 10.05 -15.56
C THR A 175 -3.18 9.58 -14.91
N PHE A 176 -4.15 10.47 -14.72
CA PHE A 176 -5.37 10.15 -13.99
C PHE A 176 -6.60 10.15 -14.92
N GLU A 177 -6.93 11.30 -15.52
CA GLU A 177 -8.22 11.45 -16.20
C GLU A 177 -8.34 10.61 -17.47
N LYS A 178 -7.28 10.52 -18.28
CA LYS A 178 -7.28 9.69 -19.49
C LYS A 178 -7.26 8.19 -19.18
N LYS A 179 -6.60 7.80 -18.08
CA LYS A 179 -6.40 6.39 -17.70
C LYS A 179 -7.66 5.83 -17.07
N TYR A 180 -8.21 6.53 -16.08
CA TYR A 180 -9.39 6.13 -15.34
C TYR A 180 -10.67 6.82 -15.83
N GLY A 181 -10.78 6.99 -17.15
CA GLY A 181 -11.91 7.64 -17.84
C GLY A 181 -12.93 6.67 -18.43
N GLY A 182 -12.85 5.38 -18.10
CA GLY A 182 -13.79 4.35 -18.56
C GLY A 182 -15.23 4.63 -18.15
N ASP A 183 -16.20 4.13 -18.93
CA ASP A 183 -17.61 4.49 -18.76
C ASP A 183 -18.20 4.12 -17.40
N ASN A 184 -17.66 3.08 -16.75
CA ASN A 184 -18.13 2.61 -15.45
C ASN A 184 -17.38 3.28 -14.30
N ILE A 185 -16.07 3.57 -14.46
CA ILE A 185 -15.22 4.11 -13.38
C ILE A 185 -15.12 5.63 -13.35
N LYS A 186 -15.43 6.33 -14.46
CA LYS A 186 -15.17 7.78 -14.59
C LYS A 186 -15.78 8.65 -13.50
N ASN A 187 -16.87 8.24 -12.86
CA ASN A 187 -17.53 9.01 -11.79
C ASN A 187 -17.32 8.41 -10.38
N VAL A 188 -16.52 7.35 -10.25
CA VAL A 188 -16.22 6.77 -8.93
C VAL A 188 -15.25 7.71 -8.19
N PRO A 189 -15.56 8.13 -6.94
CA PRO A 189 -14.67 8.96 -6.13
C PRO A 189 -13.34 8.26 -5.82
N TRP A 190 -12.24 9.00 -5.91
CA TRP A 190 -10.90 8.59 -5.50
C TRP A 190 -10.56 9.29 -4.19
N VAL A 191 -10.42 8.52 -3.13
CA VAL A 191 -10.04 8.96 -1.78
C VAL A 191 -8.54 8.76 -1.66
N ASN A 192 -7.78 9.87 -1.69
CA ASN A 192 -6.34 9.84 -1.86
C ASN A 192 -5.60 10.19 -0.56
N VAL A 193 -4.46 9.53 -0.37
CA VAL A 193 -3.35 10.04 0.45
C VAL A 193 -2.15 10.30 -0.47
N LEU A 194 -1.11 10.95 0.04
CA LEU A 194 0.14 11.16 -0.68
C LEU A 194 1.20 10.17 -0.21
N GLY A 195 2.03 9.73 -1.14
CA GLY A 195 3.27 9.00 -0.89
C GLY A 195 4.50 9.90 -1.07
N ASN A 196 5.69 9.33 -0.93
CA ASN A 196 6.92 10.12 -1.02
C ASN A 196 7.18 10.68 -2.42
N HIS A 197 6.79 9.97 -3.48
CA HIS A 197 6.97 10.46 -4.86
C HIS A 197 6.09 11.67 -5.14
N ASP A 198 4.92 11.76 -4.51
CA ASP A 198 4.05 12.94 -4.59
C ASP A 198 4.72 14.20 -4.05
N TYR A 199 5.60 14.05 -3.06
CA TYR A 199 6.38 15.13 -2.44
C TYR A 199 7.73 15.39 -3.12
N GLY A 200 8.05 14.72 -4.22
CA GLY A 200 9.31 14.87 -4.96
C GLY A 200 10.16 13.60 -5.03
N GLY A 201 9.80 12.56 -4.27
CA GLY A 201 10.61 11.36 -4.12
C GLY A 201 12.02 11.71 -3.65
N ALA A 202 13.03 10.96 -4.08
CA ALA A 202 14.42 11.31 -3.81
C ALA A 202 15.03 12.34 -4.80
N SER A 203 14.21 13.04 -5.60
CA SER A 203 14.67 14.09 -6.53
C SER A 203 14.64 15.47 -5.88
N TYR A 204 14.96 16.52 -6.64
CA TYR A 204 14.75 17.89 -6.19
C TYR A 204 13.26 18.20 -5.98
N ILE A 205 12.93 18.89 -4.89
CA ILE A 205 11.57 19.36 -4.57
C ILE A 205 11.29 20.71 -5.23
N CYS A 206 12.28 21.60 -5.24
CA CYS A 206 12.20 22.92 -5.84
C CYS A 206 12.37 22.86 -7.37
N ALA A 207 11.98 23.94 -8.03
CA ALA A 207 12.11 24.11 -9.47
C ALA A 207 12.44 25.57 -9.82
N ASP A 208 13.20 25.75 -10.90
CA ASP A 208 13.55 27.04 -11.51
C ASP A 208 13.00 27.14 -12.95
N ASP A 209 13.50 28.09 -13.74
CA ASP A 209 13.10 28.31 -15.13
C ASP A 209 13.46 27.15 -16.08
N LYS A 210 14.32 26.23 -15.64
CA LYS A 210 14.81 25.07 -16.41
C LYS A 210 14.22 23.74 -15.93
N GLY A 211 13.43 23.75 -14.87
CA GLY A 211 12.81 22.57 -14.29
C GLY A 211 13.27 22.31 -12.86
N LEU A 212 13.30 21.04 -12.45
CA LEU A 212 13.68 20.65 -11.09
C LEU A 212 15.11 21.09 -10.75
N ALA A 213 15.28 21.71 -9.58
CA ALA A 213 16.53 22.31 -9.14
C ALA A 213 16.67 22.28 -7.62
N ALA A 214 17.92 22.37 -7.13
CA ALA A 214 18.18 22.49 -5.69
C ALA A 214 17.50 23.73 -5.11
N CYS A 215 16.87 23.58 -3.95
CA CYS A 215 16.30 24.70 -3.20
C CYS A 215 17.39 25.67 -2.74
N SER A 216 17.10 26.97 -2.72
CA SER A 216 18.04 28.01 -2.30
C SER A 216 18.06 28.24 -0.78
N SER A 217 17.00 27.83 -0.07
CA SER A 217 16.92 27.91 1.40
C SER A 217 15.96 26.86 1.99
N ALA A 218 16.01 26.71 3.32
CA ALA A 218 15.09 25.87 4.07
C ALA A 218 13.62 26.32 3.92
N GLU A 219 13.38 27.63 3.90
CA GLU A 219 12.04 28.20 3.71
C GLU A 219 11.51 27.92 2.30
N GLU A 220 12.36 28.01 1.28
CA GLU A 220 11.96 27.68 -0.08
C GLU A 220 11.64 26.18 -0.20
N LEU A 221 12.43 25.32 0.43
CA LEU A 221 12.14 23.89 0.47
C LEU A 221 10.78 23.62 1.11
N VAL A 222 10.52 24.11 2.32
CA VAL A 222 9.24 23.88 3.03
C VAL A 222 8.06 24.42 2.23
N LYS A 223 8.24 25.56 1.54
CA LYS A 223 7.22 26.12 0.64
C LYS A 223 6.99 25.20 -0.56
N ALA A 224 8.04 24.74 -1.22
CA ALA A 224 7.93 23.84 -2.37
C ALA A 224 7.27 22.51 -1.98
N LEU A 225 7.63 21.94 -0.82
CA LEU A 225 7.00 20.74 -0.26
C LEU A 225 5.51 20.95 0.00
N SER A 226 5.11 22.10 0.56
CA SER A 226 3.71 22.45 0.77
C SER A 226 2.94 22.64 -0.54
N ASN A 227 3.59 23.20 -1.56
CA ASN A 227 3.00 23.35 -2.89
C ASN A 227 2.71 21.98 -3.55
N LYS A 228 3.58 20.97 -3.36
CA LYS A 228 3.35 19.60 -3.88
C LYS A 228 2.00 19.03 -3.40
N PHE A 229 1.69 19.20 -2.12
CA PHE A 229 0.39 18.84 -1.55
C PHE A 229 -0.73 19.69 -2.15
N GLN A 230 -0.60 21.03 -2.12
CA GLN A 230 -1.64 21.96 -2.58
C GLN A 230 -2.04 21.73 -4.04
N TRP A 231 -1.07 21.45 -4.91
CA TRP A 231 -1.36 21.15 -6.31
C TRP A 231 -2.18 19.87 -6.49
N GLN A 232 -2.18 18.94 -5.55
CA GLN A 232 -3.08 17.79 -5.58
C GLN A 232 -4.40 18.07 -4.85
N SER A 233 -4.40 18.78 -3.72
CA SER A 233 -5.62 19.04 -2.94
C SER A 233 -6.57 20.01 -3.63
N ASP A 234 -6.02 20.98 -4.35
CA ASP A 234 -6.78 22.04 -5.03
C ASP A 234 -7.23 21.62 -6.44
N TYR A 235 -6.82 20.43 -6.89
CA TYR A 235 -7.23 19.92 -8.19
C TYR A 235 -8.73 19.60 -8.20
N THR A 236 -9.42 20.07 -9.24
CA THR A 236 -10.83 19.75 -9.48
C THR A 236 -10.93 18.84 -10.69
N SER A 237 -11.31 17.57 -10.46
CA SER A 237 -11.55 16.64 -11.55
C SER A 237 -12.72 17.12 -12.44
N PRO A 238 -12.60 17.07 -13.78
CA PRO A 238 -13.70 17.34 -14.69
C PRO A 238 -14.81 16.27 -14.63
N ASN A 239 -14.53 15.11 -14.02
CA ASN A 239 -15.47 14.02 -13.82
C ASN A 239 -15.99 14.05 -12.38
N ASP A 240 -17.09 14.77 -12.15
CA ASP A 240 -17.81 14.89 -10.86
C ASP A 240 -16.94 15.32 -9.66
N ASN A 241 -15.84 16.04 -9.91
CA ASN A 241 -14.85 16.37 -8.88
C ASN A 241 -14.42 15.15 -8.04
N ARG A 242 -14.20 14.02 -8.73
CA ARG A 242 -13.91 12.73 -8.08
C ARG A 242 -12.55 12.62 -7.40
N TRP A 243 -11.66 13.61 -7.51
CA TRP A 243 -10.37 13.59 -6.82
C TRP A 243 -10.55 14.14 -5.41
N ILE A 244 -10.53 13.26 -4.40
CA ILE A 244 -10.76 13.62 -3.01
C ILE A 244 -9.42 13.58 -2.27
N LEU A 245 -8.90 14.75 -1.93
CA LEU A 245 -7.75 14.95 -1.05
C LEU A 245 -8.00 16.24 -0.28
N LYS A 246 -8.57 16.13 0.92
CA LYS A 246 -9.13 17.31 1.63
C LYS A 246 -8.12 18.00 2.53
N ASP A 247 -7.20 17.23 3.11
CA ASP A 247 -6.17 17.67 4.04
C ASP A 247 -5.16 16.51 4.23
N HIS A 248 -4.11 16.72 5.01
CA HIS A 248 -3.18 15.68 5.47
C HIS A 248 -3.88 14.63 6.36
N PHE A 249 -4.95 15.04 7.05
CA PHE A 249 -5.87 14.12 7.70
C PHE A 249 -7.33 14.43 7.35
N TYR A 250 -8.10 13.43 6.95
CA TYR A 250 -9.53 13.59 6.79
C TYR A 250 -10.29 12.27 6.85
N VAL A 251 -11.56 12.36 7.26
CA VAL A 251 -12.48 11.22 7.25
C VAL A 251 -13.36 11.26 6.00
N TYR A 252 -13.47 10.13 5.32
CA TYR A 252 -14.42 9.90 4.23
C TYR A 252 -15.32 8.72 4.58
N SER A 253 -16.63 8.87 4.46
CA SER A 253 -17.59 7.83 4.84
C SER A 253 -18.32 7.29 3.62
N ILE A 254 -18.43 5.96 3.53
CA ILE A 254 -19.28 5.28 2.56
C ILE A 254 -20.34 4.47 3.28
N GLU A 255 -21.52 4.37 2.67
CA GLU A 255 -22.67 3.68 3.26
C GLU A 255 -23.48 2.96 2.17
N ASP A 256 -23.99 1.79 2.52
CA ASP A 256 -25.13 1.18 1.86
C ASP A 256 -26.38 1.39 2.72
N LYS A 257 -27.26 2.29 2.29
CA LYS A 257 -28.45 2.71 3.06
C LYS A 257 -29.45 1.58 3.26
N ASP A 258 -29.51 0.63 2.33
CA ASP A 258 -30.48 -0.47 2.37
C ASP A 258 -30.10 -1.49 3.45
N SER A 259 -28.82 -1.83 3.58
CA SER A 259 -28.32 -2.67 4.68
C SER A 259 -28.00 -1.91 5.97
N GLY A 260 -27.85 -0.58 5.89
CA GLY A 260 -27.39 0.27 6.99
C GLY A 260 -25.90 0.08 7.33
N VAL A 261 -25.16 -0.64 6.49
CA VAL A 261 -23.71 -0.86 6.67
C VAL A 261 -22.97 0.40 6.24
N SER A 262 -22.09 0.90 7.12
CA SER A 262 -21.25 2.08 6.88
C SER A 262 -19.78 1.80 7.17
N ILE A 263 -18.90 2.50 6.46
CA ILE A 263 -17.46 2.48 6.68
C ILE A 263 -16.96 3.92 6.79
N ASP A 264 -16.27 4.23 7.88
CA ASP A 264 -15.45 5.44 7.98
C ASP A 264 -14.01 5.11 7.56
N ILE A 265 -13.50 5.86 6.59
CA ILE A 265 -12.13 5.78 6.07
C ILE A 265 -11.35 6.97 6.65
N PHE A 266 -10.36 6.68 7.46
CA PHE A 266 -9.47 7.65 8.08
C PHE A 266 -8.20 7.76 7.25
N ASN A 267 -8.06 8.86 6.52
CA ASN A 267 -6.91 9.16 5.67
C ASN A 267 -5.86 9.89 6.49
N VAL A 268 -4.65 9.36 6.53
CA VAL A 268 -3.59 9.79 7.44
C VAL A 268 -2.31 10.03 6.67
N ASP A 269 -1.71 11.20 6.87
CA ASP A 269 -0.35 11.47 6.42
C ASP A 269 0.65 10.71 7.32
N ALA A 270 1.50 9.92 6.67
CA ALA A 270 2.58 9.17 7.27
C ALA A 270 3.91 9.43 6.51
N GLY A 271 4.06 10.62 5.95
CA GLY A 271 5.25 11.03 5.20
C GLY A 271 6.49 11.18 6.07
N ASP A 272 6.34 11.25 7.40
CA ASP A 272 7.42 11.22 8.39
C ASP A 272 8.10 9.84 8.54
N ALA A 273 7.79 8.90 7.63
CA ALA A 273 8.54 7.67 7.44
C ALA A 273 10.04 7.93 7.30
N SER A 274 10.82 7.09 7.98
CA SER A 274 12.28 7.15 7.91
C SER A 274 12.77 6.89 6.48
N THR A 275 13.03 5.64 6.10
CA THR A 275 13.35 5.29 4.71
C THR A 275 12.17 5.56 3.79
N HIS A 276 12.41 5.90 2.52
CA HIS A 276 11.38 6.20 1.50
C HIS A 276 10.25 7.15 1.94
N GLY A 277 10.43 7.93 3.00
CA GLY A 277 9.59 9.09 3.36
C GLY A 277 10.48 10.32 3.53
N ALA A 278 10.33 11.01 4.64
CA ALA A 278 11.07 12.22 4.97
C ALA A 278 12.59 12.09 4.78
N GLN A 279 13.24 10.97 5.13
CA GLN A 279 14.71 10.86 4.93
C GLN A 279 15.09 11.01 3.44
N GLN A 280 14.43 10.28 2.54
CA GLN A 280 14.77 10.29 1.12
C GLN A 280 14.30 11.58 0.46
N THR A 281 13.07 11.99 0.77
CA THR A 281 12.48 13.21 0.24
C THR A 281 13.27 14.43 0.64
N CYS A 282 13.65 14.55 1.91
CA CYS A 282 14.42 15.69 2.38
C CYS A 282 15.88 15.64 1.90
N CYS A 283 16.50 14.45 1.81
CA CYS A 283 17.85 14.34 1.25
C CYS A 283 17.92 14.66 -0.24
N GLN A 284 16.91 14.34 -1.05
CA GLN A 284 16.90 14.64 -2.50
C GLN A 284 18.12 14.04 -3.23
N CYS A 285 18.57 12.84 -2.81
CA CYS A 285 19.85 12.29 -3.24
C CYS A 285 19.95 12.10 -4.75
N TYR A 286 18.88 11.66 -5.43
CA TYR A 286 18.90 11.53 -6.88
C TYR A 286 19.01 12.87 -7.60
N GLY A 287 18.49 13.96 -7.01
CA GLY A 287 18.73 15.31 -7.51
C GLY A 287 20.22 15.66 -7.50
N TYR A 288 20.90 15.46 -6.37
CA TYR A 288 22.32 15.77 -6.22
C TYR A 288 23.27 14.75 -6.88
N ALA A 289 22.80 13.53 -7.13
CA ALA A 289 23.60 12.42 -7.66
C ALA A 289 23.39 12.14 -9.15
N GLU A 290 22.63 12.98 -9.86
CA GLU A 290 22.27 12.80 -11.28
C GLU A 290 21.57 11.44 -11.52
N GLY A 291 20.65 11.07 -10.62
CA GLY A 291 19.88 9.82 -10.70
C GLY A 291 20.68 8.55 -10.35
N SER A 292 21.88 8.65 -9.78
CA SER A 292 22.75 7.50 -9.54
C SER A 292 22.41 6.72 -8.26
N ASP A 293 21.83 5.52 -8.42
CA ASP A 293 21.57 4.58 -7.32
C ASP A 293 22.83 4.21 -6.53
N LYS A 294 23.97 4.06 -7.22
CA LYS A 294 25.24 3.69 -6.59
C LYS A 294 25.74 4.76 -5.61
N LYS A 295 25.51 6.04 -5.93
CA LYS A 295 25.93 7.15 -5.08
C LYS A 295 24.99 7.31 -3.87
N CYS A 296 23.73 6.90 -3.97
CA CYS A 296 22.72 7.11 -2.92
C CYS A 296 22.62 6.01 -1.85
N LYS A 297 23.33 4.89 -1.99
CA LYS A 297 23.17 3.71 -1.10
C LYS A 297 23.36 3.97 0.41
N ASN A 298 24.13 4.98 0.80
CA ASN A 298 24.40 5.29 2.22
C ASN A 298 24.38 6.81 2.49
N VAL A 299 23.64 7.56 1.68
CA VAL A 299 23.54 9.01 1.83
C VAL A 299 22.61 9.34 3.00
N ALA A 300 23.08 10.22 3.87
CA ALA A 300 22.37 10.63 5.08
C ALA A 300 22.55 12.13 5.33
N ARG A 301 21.75 12.68 6.24
CA ARG A 301 21.82 14.06 6.71
C ARG A 301 23.27 14.53 6.91
N GLY A 302 23.63 15.64 6.26
CA GLY A 302 24.97 16.24 6.31
C GLY A 302 25.95 15.75 5.23
N ASP A 303 25.60 14.73 4.45
CA ASP A 303 26.33 14.37 3.23
C ASP A 303 26.06 15.43 2.13
N LYS A 304 27.04 15.71 1.27
CA LYS A 304 26.88 16.65 0.14
C LYS A 304 25.80 16.22 -0.85
N LEU A 305 25.46 14.93 -0.90
CA LEU A 305 24.37 14.41 -1.70
C LEU A 305 23.02 14.41 -0.96
N CYS A 306 22.97 14.84 0.30
CA CYS A 306 21.74 14.99 1.08
C CYS A 306 21.50 16.48 1.33
N SER A 307 20.54 17.09 0.64
CA SER A 307 20.23 18.53 0.72
C SER A 307 21.46 19.42 0.48
N GLY A 308 22.39 18.97 -0.38
CA GLY A 308 23.64 19.69 -0.64
C GLY A 308 24.64 19.69 0.53
N GLY A 309 24.39 18.92 1.59
CA GLY A 309 25.11 18.99 2.87
C GLY A 309 24.53 19.99 3.86
N ASP A 310 23.43 20.66 3.51
CA ASP A 310 22.75 21.61 4.38
C ASP A 310 21.83 20.88 5.38
N THR A 311 22.26 20.84 6.63
CA THR A 311 21.50 20.18 7.70
C THR A 311 20.27 20.97 8.14
N GLU A 312 20.28 22.29 8.02
CA GLU A 312 19.13 23.13 8.39
C GLU A 312 17.99 22.93 7.39
N MET A 313 18.34 22.86 6.10
CA MET A 313 17.39 22.55 5.03
C MET A 313 16.81 21.14 5.16
N PHE A 314 17.64 20.14 5.48
CA PHE A 314 17.17 18.78 5.76
C PHE A 314 16.21 18.75 6.95
N ASP A 315 16.58 19.39 8.07
CA ASP A 315 15.79 19.38 9.30
C ASP A 315 14.45 20.10 9.09
N ALA A 316 14.43 21.26 8.44
CA ALA A 316 13.19 21.99 8.18
C ALA A 316 12.19 21.17 7.34
N CYS A 317 12.69 20.42 6.37
CA CYS A 317 11.89 19.48 5.60
C CYS A 317 11.32 18.35 6.48
N PHE A 318 12.19 17.73 7.29
CA PHE A 318 11.82 16.59 8.12
C PHE A 318 10.82 17.00 9.21
N ASP A 319 11.05 18.15 9.86
CA ASP A 319 10.17 18.75 10.85
C ASP A 319 8.78 19.01 10.28
N LYS A 320 8.69 19.39 8.98
CA LYS A 320 7.40 19.60 8.34
C LYS A 320 6.60 18.30 8.15
N PHE A 321 7.26 17.22 7.76
CA PHE A 321 6.62 15.90 7.74
C PHE A 321 6.20 15.44 9.14
N ALA A 322 7.07 15.63 10.13
CA ALA A 322 6.76 15.28 11.52
C ALA A 322 5.54 16.07 12.04
N GLU A 323 5.45 17.36 11.74
CA GLU A 323 4.29 18.21 12.06
C GLU A 323 2.99 17.64 11.47
N TRP A 324 2.98 17.32 10.17
CA TRP A 324 1.81 16.76 9.49
C TRP A 324 1.43 15.37 10.02
N GLY A 325 2.41 14.51 10.26
CA GLY A 325 2.20 13.16 10.79
C GLY A 325 1.66 13.20 12.23
N ASP A 326 2.23 14.04 13.10
CA ASP A 326 1.78 14.17 14.49
C ASP A 326 0.36 14.73 14.59
N ASP A 327 0.04 15.75 13.80
CA ASP A 327 -1.32 16.27 13.75
C ASP A 327 -2.30 15.22 13.22
N SER A 328 -1.95 14.50 12.15
CA SER A 328 -2.79 13.45 11.57
C SER A 328 -3.07 12.31 12.56
N ARG A 329 -2.05 11.84 13.30
CA ARG A 329 -2.21 10.81 14.33
C ARG A 329 -3.05 11.29 15.51
N LYS A 330 -2.92 12.56 15.90
CA LYS A 330 -3.75 13.18 16.95
C LYS A 330 -5.22 13.28 16.53
N GLN A 331 -5.49 13.72 15.29
CA GLN A 331 -6.83 13.76 14.75
C GLN A 331 -7.43 12.35 14.59
N LEU A 332 -6.64 11.37 14.12
CA LEU A 332 -7.04 9.97 14.03
C LEU A 332 -7.57 9.42 15.36
N ALA A 333 -6.81 9.60 16.45
CA ALA A 333 -7.22 9.12 17.77
C ALA A 333 -8.57 9.71 18.22
N LYS A 334 -8.82 10.99 17.91
CA LYS A 334 -10.08 11.68 18.20
C LYS A 334 -11.24 11.15 17.34
N GLU A 335 -11.05 11.09 16.02
CA GLU A 335 -12.14 10.74 15.10
C GLU A 335 -12.51 9.26 15.13
N VAL A 336 -11.53 8.36 15.30
CA VAL A 336 -11.79 6.92 15.47
C VAL A 336 -12.63 6.66 16.72
N ALA A 337 -12.36 7.37 17.82
CA ALA A 337 -13.12 7.25 19.05
C ALA A 337 -14.55 7.80 18.92
N ALA A 338 -14.76 8.80 18.06
CA ALA A 338 -16.07 9.39 17.79
C ALA A 338 -16.90 8.59 16.78
N SER A 339 -16.25 7.80 15.92
CA SER A 339 -16.88 7.09 14.82
C SER A 339 -17.86 5.99 15.27
N LYS A 340 -19.06 6.07 14.70
CA LYS A 340 -20.17 5.12 14.90
C LYS A 340 -20.40 4.19 13.70
N ALA A 341 -19.57 4.28 12.66
CA ALA A 341 -19.68 3.44 11.49
C ALA A 341 -19.53 1.95 11.84
N THR A 342 -20.16 1.10 11.02
CA THR A 342 -20.10 -0.37 11.16
C THR A 342 -18.65 -0.85 11.08
N TRP A 343 -17.89 -0.32 10.13
CA TRP A 343 -16.48 -0.60 9.93
C TRP A 343 -15.65 0.68 9.91
N LYS A 344 -14.36 0.51 10.17
CA LYS A 344 -13.36 1.57 10.19
C LYS A 344 -12.16 1.12 9.36
N ILE A 345 -11.74 1.93 8.41
CA ILE A 345 -10.54 1.69 7.59
C ILE A 345 -9.54 2.79 7.87
N LEU A 346 -8.30 2.40 8.14
CA LEU A 346 -7.18 3.32 8.24
C LEU A 346 -6.40 3.28 6.92
N GLN A 347 -6.29 4.42 6.24
CA GLN A 347 -5.62 4.58 4.95
C GLN A 347 -4.41 5.51 5.09
N TYR A 348 -3.25 5.03 4.68
CA TYR A 348 -1.97 5.72 4.68
C TYR A 348 -1.06 5.04 3.64
N HIS A 349 0.03 5.71 3.25
CA HIS A 349 0.98 5.15 2.29
C HIS A 349 1.92 4.12 2.91
N THR A 350 2.49 4.41 4.10
CA THR A 350 3.44 3.50 4.75
C THR A 350 3.35 3.50 6.28
N ALA A 351 3.73 2.38 6.92
CA ALA A 351 3.81 2.20 8.36
C ALA A 351 5.02 1.33 8.74
N ASP A 352 5.61 1.54 9.93
CA ASP A 352 6.68 0.65 10.41
C ASP A 352 6.22 -0.72 10.91
N ASP A 353 7.19 -1.57 11.20
CA ASP A 353 6.96 -2.90 11.78
C ASP A 353 6.73 -2.91 13.29
N SER A 354 6.75 -1.74 13.94
CA SER A 354 6.33 -1.59 15.33
C SER A 354 4.82 -1.40 15.46
N TRP A 355 4.11 -1.15 14.35
CA TRP A 355 2.65 -1.22 14.32
C TRP A 355 2.17 -2.64 14.64
N THR A 356 1.25 -2.73 15.60
CA THR A 356 0.55 -3.97 15.91
C THR A 356 -0.94 -3.75 15.69
N PHE A 357 -1.50 -4.35 14.64
CA PHE A 357 -2.94 -4.32 14.37
C PHE A 357 -3.66 -5.42 15.15
N ALA A 358 -4.77 -5.06 15.78
CA ALA A 358 -5.62 -5.99 16.50
C ALA A 358 -7.09 -5.80 16.08
N GLU A 359 -7.95 -6.79 16.40
CA GLU A 359 -9.39 -6.73 16.11
C GLU A 359 -10.10 -5.52 16.76
N SER A 360 -9.50 -4.91 17.79
CA SER A 360 -10.04 -3.72 18.44
C SER A 360 -9.00 -2.60 18.45
N PHE A 361 -9.45 -1.37 18.19
CA PHE A 361 -8.58 -0.20 18.15
C PHE A 361 -7.83 0.03 19.47
N LYS A 362 -8.46 -0.25 20.62
CA LYS A 362 -7.81 -0.15 21.94
C LYS A 362 -6.63 -1.11 22.12
N SER A 363 -6.61 -2.19 21.36
CA SER A 363 -5.56 -3.20 21.39
C SER A 363 -4.56 -3.02 20.24
N THR A 364 -4.88 -2.19 19.26
CA THR A 364 -3.93 -1.72 18.24
C THR A 364 -2.91 -0.83 18.91
N LYS A 365 -1.63 -1.14 18.69
CA LYS A 365 -0.52 -0.29 19.14
C LYS A 365 -0.03 0.49 17.94
N ALA A 366 -0.08 1.82 18.06
CA ALA A 366 0.58 2.69 17.10
C ALA A 366 2.09 2.43 17.17
N GLY A 367 2.68 2.16 16.01
CA GLY A 367 4.12 2.17 15.83
C GLY A 367 4.64 3.54 15.43
N GLY A 368 5.91 3.62 15.06
CA GLY A 368 6.48 4.72 14.29
C GLY A 368 6.25 4.53 12.78
N VAL A 369 7.17 5.04 11.96
CA VAL A 369 7.00 5.04 10.51
C VAL A 369 8.23 4.48 9.80
N ALA A 370 8.03 3.43 8.99
CA ALA A 370 9.04 2.78 8.17
C ALA A 370 8.40 2.39 6.85
N THR A 371 9.25 2.16 5.87
CA THR A 371 8.84 1.77 4.52
C THR A 371 9.34 0.38 4.22
N LYS A 372 8.43 -0.48 3.77
CA LYS A 372 8.72 -1.85 3.33
C LYS A 372 8.16 -2.18 1.95
N HIS A 373 7.68 -1.20 1.19
CA HIS A 373 6.99 -1.50 -0.06
C HIS A 373 7.76 -0.99 -1.26
N CYS A 374 8.67 -1.85 -1.73
CA CYS A 374 8.75 -2.07 -3.15
C CYS A 374 8.65 -3.59 -3.41
N TRP A 375 7.96 -3.95 -4.48
CA TRP A 375 7.68 -5.32 -4.83
C TRP A 375 8.13 -5.57 -6.26
N TYR A 376 8.97 -6.58 -6.44
CA TYR A 376 9.13 -7.22 -7.74
C TYR A 376 7.92 -8.12 -7.97
N ILE A 377 7.00 -7.68 -8.82
CA ILE A 377 5.82 -8.45 -9.22
C ILE A 377 6.18 -9.33 -10.43
N PRO A 378 6.16 -10.66 -10.32
CA PRO A 378 6.43 -11.56 -11.42
C PRO A 378 5.41 -11.43 -12.55
N LEU A 379 5.93 -11.34 -13.77
CA LEU A 379 5.17 -11.23 -15.01
C LEU A 379 4.28 -12.44 -15.32
N ASP A 380 4.52 -13.57 -14.64
CA ASP A 380 3.74 -14.79 -14.78
C ASP A 380 2.52 -14.85 -13.84
N GLY A 381 2.27 -13.78 -13.08
CA GLY A 381 1.21 -13.75 -12.07
C GLY A 381 1.52 -14.59 -10.83
N GLY A 382 2.79 -14.96 -10.64
CA GLY A 382 3.30 -15.60 -9.43
C GLY A 382 3.35 -14.63 -8.24
N GLU A 383 3.66 -15.19 -7.07
CA GLU A 383 3.77 -14.43 -5.83
C GLU A 383 4.90 -13.39 -5.94
N GLY A 384 4.54 -12.13 -5.66
CA GLY A 384 5.48 -11.02 -5.59
C GLY A 384 6.63 -11.28 -4.63
N LYS A 385 7.77 -10.59 -4.82
CA LYS A 385 8.84 -10.54 -3.82
C LYS A 385 9.08 -9.11 -3.39
N GLU A 386 9.15 -8.92 -2.09
CA GLU A 386 9.69 -7.70 -1.48
C GLU A 386 11.09 -7.45 -2.07
N CYS A 387 11.35 -6.21 -2.49
CA CYS A 387 12.71 -5.73 -2.66
C CYS A 387 13.28 -5.37 -1.26
#